data_AF-A0A7C4U704-F1
#
_entry.id   AF-A0A7C4U704-F1
#
_cell.length_a   1.000
_cell.length_b   1.000
_cell.length_c   1.000
_cell.angle_alpha   90.00
_cell.angle_beta   90.00
_cell.angle_gamma   90.00
#
_symmetry.space_group_name_H-M   'P 1'
#
loop_
_entity.id
_entity.type
_entity.pdbx_description
1 polymer ?
#
loop_
_entity_poly.entity_id
_entity_poly.type
_entity_poly.pdbx_seq_one_letter_code
_entity_poly.pdbx_strand_id
1 'polypeptide(L)'
;MKKIFRNNRIIAIAFMTFFSASAFATPKADEPGKDVPVSLSYAGNIQEQPLFQLSFYGNKENDDFTIIISDEWGNRLYRENIKAENFSKKFLLNTEEIGDETLTFEVISNKTGKKVQYEVNRFTRTGAIALATISK
;
A
#
# COMPACT_ATOMS: atom_id res chain seq x y z
N MET A 1 35.10 -15.33 21.03
CA MET A 1 34.52 -13.97 20.87
C MET A 1 33.02 -14.13 20.65
N LYS A 2 32.20 -13.55 21.55
CA LYS A 2 30.74 -13.67 21.54
C LYS A 2 30.20 -12.74 20.44
N LYS A 3 29.71 -13.28 19.32
CA LYS A 3 29.09 -12.49 18.25
C LYS A 3 27.72 -12.03 18.76
N ILE A 4 27.61 -10.72 18.99
CA ILE A 4 26.36 -10.07 19.42
C ILE A 4 25.49 -9.92 18.17
N PHE A 5 24.49 -10.78 18.01
CA PHE A 5 23.44 -10.59 17.01
C PHE A 5 22.57 -9.41 17.45
N ARG A 6 22.71 -8.28 16.75
CA ARG A 6 21.87 -7.09 16.93
C ARG A 6 20.51 -7.33 16.25
N ASN A 7 19.63 -8.04 16.94
CA ASN A 7 18.21 -8.16 16.62
C ASN A 7 17.46 -7.00 17.29
N ASN A 8 17.16 -5.95 16.53
CA ASN A 8 16.08 -4.97 16.72
C ASN A 8 16.36 -3.76 15.80
N ARG A 9 16.05 -3.91 14.50
CA ARG A 9 15.79 -2.75 13.64
C ARG A 9 14.29 -2.46 13.77
N ILE A 10 13.94 -1.60 14.71
CA ILE A 10 12.65 -0.92 14.65
C ILE A 10 12.82 0.09 13.51
N ILE A 11 12.40 -0.34 12.32
CA ILE A 11 12.33 0.49 11.11
C ILE A 11 11.27 1.56 11.40
N ALA A 12 11.73 2.76 11.77
CA ALA A 12 10.85 3.87 12.06
C ALA A 12 10.37 4.48 10.73
N ILE A 13 9.38 3.84 10.10
CA ILE A 13 8.69 4.44 8.97
C ILE A 13 7.86 5.61 9.51
N ALA A 14 8.24 6.84 9.16
CA ALA A 14 7.49 8.04 9.53
C ALA A 14 6.21 8.12 8.70
N PHE A 15 5.07 7.73 9.28
CA PHE A 15 3.76 7.82 8.64
C PHE A 15 3.09 9.16 8.98
N MET A 16 3.11 10.12 8.06
CA MET A 16 2.20 11.26 8.13
C MET A 16 0.84 10.87 7.55
N THR A 17 -0.15 10.66 8.41
CA THR A 17 -1.55 10.51 8.00
C THR A 17 -2.17 11.89 7.80
N PHE A 18 -2.30 12.32 6.55
CA PHE A 18 -3.07 13.51 6.20
C PHE A 18 -4.40 13.07 5.58
N PHE A 19 -5.49 13.18 6.34
CA PHE A 19 -6.84 12.94 5.81
C PHE A 19 -7.28 14.18 5.03
N SER A 20 -7.20 14.11 3.70
CA SER A 20 -7.86 15.10 2.82
C SER A 20 -9.18 14.53 2.34
N ALA A 21 -10.29 15.17 2.73
CA ALA A 21 -11.61 14.92 2.16
C ALA A 21 -11.70 15.60 0.79
N SER A 22 -11.12 14.99 -0.24
CA SER A 22 -11.32 15.41 -1.63
C SER A 22 -12.51 14.67 -2.21
N ALA A 23 -13.45 15.41 -2.81
CA ALA A 23 -14.50 14.86 -3.64
C ALA A 23 -13.86 14.27 -4.91
N PHE A 24 -13.53 12.98 -4.87
CA PHE A 24 -13.07 12.27 -6.05
C PHE A 24 -14.28 11.83 -6.88
N ALA A 25 -14.21 12.02 -8.20
CA ALA A 25 -15.12 11.38 -9.12
C ALA A 25 -14.96 9.85 -8.95
N THR A 26 -16.08 9.16 -8.74
CA THR A 26 -16.11 7.70 -8.71
C THR A 26 -15.66 7.17 -10.08
N PRO A 27 -14.64 6.29 -10.14
CA PRO A 27 -14.33 5.63 -11.39
C PRO A 27 -15.56 4.82 -11.81
N LYS A 28 -15.91 4.87 -13.10
CA LYS A 28 -16.96 4.00 -13.65
C LYS A 28 -16.56 2.55 -13.39
N ALA A 29 -17.44 1.83 -12.71
CA ALA A 29 -17.34 0.39 -12.55
C ALA A 29 -17.54 -0.27 -13.92
N ASP A 30 -16.45 -0.55 -14.63
CA ASP A 30 -16.39 -1.59 -15.67
C ASP A 30 -14.94 -1.86 -16.09
N GLU A 31 -14.15 -2.45 -15.18
CA GLU A 31 -13.00 -3.26 -15.57
C GLU A 31 -13.18 -4.64 -14.93
N PRO A 32 -13.50 -5.68 -15.73
CA PRO A 32 -13.68 -7.04 -15.23
C PRO A 32 -12.31 -7.57 -14.78
N GLY A 33 -12.01 -7.43 -13.49
CA GLY A 33 -10.77 -7.94 -12.90
C GLY A 33 -10.36 -7.32 -11.56
N LYS A 34 -10.91 -6.18 -11.13
CA LYS A 34 -10.63 -5.60 -9.80
C LYS A 34 -11.82 -5.74 -8.87
N ASP A 35 -11.81 -6.81 -8.08
CA ASP A 35 -12.80 -7.04 -7.03
C ASP A 35 -12.62 -6.13 -5.80
N VAL A 36 -11.46 -5.49 -5.66
CA VAL A 36 -11.20 -4.46 -4.64
C VAL A 36 -10.97 -3.14 -5.37
N PRO A 37 -11.81 -2.09 -5.18
CA PRO A 37 -11.73 -0.83 -5.92
C PRO A 37 -10.61 0.06 -5.39
N VAL A 38 -9.38 -0.43 -5.49
CA VAL A 38 -8.17 0.22 -5.01
C VAL A 38 -7.20 0.50 -6.16
N SER A 39 -6.44 1.57 -6.06
CA SER A 39 -5.36 1.92 -6.98
C SER A 39 -4.15 2.43 -6.21
N LEU A 40 -2.95 2.04 -6.63
CA LEU A 40 -1.69 2.52 -6.09
C LEU A 40 -0.96 3.31 -7.18
N SER A 41 -0.77 4.61 -6.94
CA SER A 41 -0.16 5.53 -7.91
C SER A 41 1.10 6.17 -7.34
N TYR A 42 2.12 6.36 -8.16
CA TYR A 42 3.26 7.20 -7.82
C TYR A 42 2.81 8.67 -7.74
N ALA A 43 3.09 9.32 -6.61
CA ALA A 43 2.66 10.68 -6.27
C ALA A 43 3.83 11.68 -6.25
N GLY A 44 4.99 11.31 -6.80
CA GLY A 44 6.19 12.15 -6.87
C GLY A 44 7.27 11.73 -5.88
N ASN A 45 8.23 12.63 -5.64
CA ASN A 45 9.30 12.46 -4.68
C ASN A 45 9.24 13.54 -3.59
N ILE A 46 9.62 13.19 -2.37
CA ILE A 46 9.92 14.14 -1.28
C ILE A 46 11.36 13.83 -0.83
N GLN A 47 12.27 14.80 -0.93
CA GLN A 47 13.68 14.61 -0.53
C GLN A 47 14.31 13.34 -1.16
N GLU A 48 14.16 13.16 -2.48
CA GLU A 48 14.63 11.98 -3.23
C GLU A 48 13.96 10.63 -2.89
N GLN A 49 13.03 10.61 -1.93
CA GLN A 49 12.27 9.42 -1.56
C GLN A 49 10.95 9.37 -2.34
N PRO A 50 10.58 8.22 -2.93
CA PRO A 50 9.37 8.08 -3.72
C PRO A 50 8.15 8.04 -2.80
N LEU A 51 7.14 8.79 -3.21
CA LEU A 51 5.85 8.88 -2.55
C LEU A 51 4.83 8.09 -3.36
N PHE A 52 4.15 7.15 -2.74
CA PHE A 52 3.03 6.42 -3.35
C PHE A 52 1.73 6.82 -2.68
N GLN A 53 0.66 6.92 -3.45
CA GLN A 53 -0.68 7.15 -2.96
C GLN A 53 -1.54 5.92 -3.24
N LEU A 54 -2.02 5.29 -2.17
CA LEU A 54 -3.07 4.31 -2.23
C LEU A 54 -4.41 5.02 -2.15
N SER A 55 -5.23 4.87 -3.18
CA SER A 55 -6.58 5.43 -3.22
C SER A 55 -7.59 4.29 -3.27
N PHE A 56 -8.58 4.37 -2.40
CA PHE A 56 -9.67 3.42 -2.31
C PHE A 56 -10.99 4.11 -2.64
N TYR A 57 -11.72 3.56 -3.61
CA TYR A 57 -12.91 4.13 -4.23
C TYR A 57 -14.15 3.25 -3.98
N GLY A 58 -14.28 2.74 -2.75
CA GLY A 58 -15.31 1.76 -2.42
C GLY A 58 -16.72 2.30 -2.24
N ASN A 59 -17.61 1.35 -2.00
CA ASN A 59 -19.00 1.54 -1.62
C ASN A 59 -19.21 1.06 -0.17
N LYS A 60 -20.39 1.30 0.42
CA LYS A 60 -20.74 0.86 1.79
C LYS A 60 -20.56 -0.65 2.05
N GLU A 61 -20.57 -1.47 1.01
CA GLU A 61 -20.35 -2.92 1.11
C GLU A 61 -18.88 -3.28 1.31
N ASN A 62 -17.99 -2.34 1.04
CA ASN A 62 -16.56 -2.44 1.03
C ASN A 62 -16.02 -1.26 1.85
N ASP A 63 -16.23 -1.27 3.16
CA ASP A 63 -15.81 -0.22 4.09
C ASP A 63 -14.82 -0.72 5.16
N ASP A 64 -14.32 -1.95 5.07
CA ASP A 64 -13.41 -2.56 6.04
C ASP A 64 -12.27 -3.29 5.31
N PHE A 65 -11.05 -2.76 5.42
CA PHE A 65 -9.87 -3.27 4.73
C PHE A 65 -8.67 -3.38 5.63
N THR A 66 -7.79 -4.32 5.27
CA THR A 66 -6.43 -4.39 5.78
C THR A 66 -5.45 -3.99 4.70
N ILE A 67 -4.54 -3.05 5.01
CA ILE A 67 -3.33 -2.77 4.23
C ILE A 67 -2.17 -3.49 4.91
N ILE A 68 -1.38 -4.24 4.14
CA ILE A 68 -0.13 -4.87 4.59
C ILE A 68 0.96 -4.46 3.61
N ILE A 69 2.11 -4.00 4.14
CA ILE A 69 3.31 -3.76 3.35
C ILE A 69 4.38 -4.74 3.83
N SER A 70 4.95 -5.49 2.91
CA SER A 70 6.02 -6.46 3.21
C SER A 70 7.21 -6.27 2.28
N ASP A 71 8.39 -6.66 2.76
CA ASP A 71 9.59 -6.77 1.94
C ASP A 71 9.58 -8.06 1.08
N GLU A 72 10.63 -8.24 0.27
CA GLU A 72 10.81 -9.41 -0.60
C GLU A 72 11.00 -10.73 0.17
N TRP A 73 11.35 -10.68 1.46
CA TRP A 73 11.47 -11.85 2.33
C TRP A 73 10.17 -12.19 3.05
N GLY A 74 9.10 -11.42 2.83
CA GLY A 74 7.80 -11.60 3.46
C GLY A 74 7.73 -11.06 4.90
N ASN A 75 8.71 -10.28 5.35
CA ASN A 75 8.60 -9.59 6.63
C ASN A 75 7.60 -8.45 6.50
N ARG A 76 6.64 -8.39 7.42
CA ARG A 76 5.62 -7.34 7.44
C ARG A 76 6.21 -6.08 8.06
N LEU A 77 6.43 -5.08 7.21
CA LEU A 77 6.92 -3.76 7.62
C LEU A 77 5.79 -2.87 8.12
N TYR A 78 4.57 -3.09 7.60
CA TYR A 78 3.40 -2.31 7.96
C TYR A 78 2.13 -3.16 7.95
N ARG A 79 1.22 -2.85 8.88
CA ARG A 79 -0.15 -3.36 8.88
C ARG A 79 -1.10 -2.33 9.45
N GLU A 80 -2.18 -2.07 8.76
CA GLU A 80 -3.24 -1.19 9.24
C GLU A 80 -4.60 -1.71 8.81
N ASN A 81 -5.58 -1.61 9.71
CA ASN A 81 -6.98 -1.84 9.38
C ASN A 81 -7.68 -0.48 9.27
N ILE A 82 -8.40 -0.25 8.17
CA ILE A 82 -9.10 0.99 7.90
C ILE A 82 -10.58 0.68 7.73
N LYS A 83 -11.41 1.44 8.43
CA LYS A 83 -12.87 1.43 8.26
C LYS A 83 -13.34 2.75 7.64
N ALA A 84 -13.54 2.77 6.34
CA ALA A 84 -13.98 3.95 5.60
C ALA A 84 -14.56 3.57 4.24
N GLU A 85 -15.61 4.28 3.80
CA GLU A 85 -16.20 4.08 2.46
C GLU A 85 -15.23 4.50 1.35
N ASN A 86 -14.51 5.61 1.54
CA ASN A 86 -13.51 6.12 0.60
C ASN A 86 -12.35 6.71 1.40
N PHE A 87 -11.12 6.43 0.98
CA PHE A 87 -9.93 7.03 1.59
C PHE A 87 -8.79 7.11 0.60
N SER A 88 -7.83 7.99 0.88
CA SER A 88 -6.54 7.98 0.23
C SER A 88 -5.45 8.08 1.28
N LYS A 89 -4.36 7.36 1.08
CA LYS A 89 -3.22 7.34 1.99
C LYS A 89 -1.92 7.40 1.21
N LYS A 90 -1.01 8.25 1.68
CA LYS A 90 0.31 8.42 1.08
C LYS A 90 1.36 7.69 1.90
N PHE A 91 2.32 7.09 1.21
CA PHE A 91 3.41 6.29 1.74
C PHE A 91 4.71 6.82 1.15
N LEU A 92 5.54 7.42 2.00
CA LEU A 92 6.89 7.81 1.61
C LEU A 92 7.81 6.63 1.89
N LEU A 93 8.49 6.11 0.87
CA LEU A 93 9.42 5.00 1.07
C LEU A 93 10.77 5.52 1.52
N ASN A 94 11.22 5.09 2.70
CA ASN A 94 12.57 5.37 3.16
C ASN A 94 13.58 4.55 2.35
N THR A 95 14.07 5.12 1.25
CA THR A 95 15.01 4.46 0.35
C THR A 95 16.37 4.24 0.99
N GLU A 96 16.77 5.01 2.00
CA GLU A 96 18.03 4.79 2.73
C GLU A 96 18.00 3.47 3.49
N GLU A 97 16.83 3.08 3.99
CA GLU A 97 16.65 1.85 4.78
C GLU A 97 16.28 0.65 3.92
N ILE A 98 15.38 0.85 2.94
CA ILE A 98 14.84 -0.21 2.08
C ILE A 98 15.76 -0.48 0.87
N GLY A 99 16.67 0.44 0.55
CA GLY A 99 17.56 0.28 -0.60
C GLY A 99 16.77 0.17 -1.91
N ASP A 100 17.16 -0.80 -2.73
CA ASP A 100 16.55 -1.11 -4.03
C ASP A 100 15.51 -2.25 -3.94
N GLU A 101 15.16 -2.69 -2.72
CA GLU A 101 14.24 -3.81 -2.49
C GLU A 101 12.83 -3.52 -3.03
N THR A 102 12.16 -4.60 -3.45
CA THR A 102 10.76 -4.53 -3.87
C THR A 102 9.85 -4.72 -2.67
N LEU A 103 8.90 -3.78 -2.50
CA LEU A 103 7.86 -3.85 -1.49
C LEU A 103 6.56 -4.32 -2.10
N THR A 104 5.90 -5.23 -1.39
CA THR A 104 4.55 -5.71 -1.73
C THR A 104 3.52 -4.98 -0.89
N PHE A 105 2.62 -4.25 -1.54
CA PHE A 105 1.41 -3.67 -0.96
C PHE A 105 0.25 -4.62 -1.18
N GLU A 106 -0.19 -5.29 -0.12
CA GLU A 106 -1.39 -6.14 -0.12
C GLU A 106 -2.56 -5.38 0.51
N VAL A 107 -3.67 -5.31 -0.23
CA VAL A 107 -4.93 -4.71 0.23
C VAL A 107 -6.01 -5.79 0.24
N ILE A 108 -6.55 -6.06 1.41
CA ILE A 108 -7.53 -7.13 1.64
C ILE A 108 -8.86 -6.51 2.04
N SER A 109 -9.93 -6.85 1.33
CA SER A 109 -11.31 -6.60 1.77
C SER A 109 -11.66 -7.61 2.87
N ASN A 110 -11.81 -7.15 4.11
CA ASN A 110 -12.13 -8.03 5.23
C ASN A 110 -13.55 -8.61 5.11
N LYS A 111 -14.44 -7.93 4.39
CA LYS A 111 -15.82 -8.37 4.14
C LYS A 111 -15.91 -9.46 3.08
N THR A 112 -15.18 -9.30 1.96
CA THR A 112 -15.30 -10.24 0.82
C THR A 112 -14.17 -11.27 0.76
N GLY A 113 -13.09 -11.06 1.52
CA GLY A 113 -11.89 -11.90 1.49
C GLY A 113 -11.02 -11.71 0.24
N LYS A 114 -11.48 -10.91 -0.73
CA LYS A 114 -10.72 -10.57 -1.95
C LYS A 114 -9.54 -9.69 -1.62
N LYS A 115 -8.44 -9.90 -2.34
CA LYS A 115 -7.21 -9.13 -2.16
C LYS A 115 -6.62 -8.70 -3.49
N VAL A 116 -5.96 -7.55 -3.46
CA VAL A 116 -5.17 -7.00 -4.56
C VAL A 116 -3.76 -6.73 -4.05
N GLN A 117 -2.76 -7.10 -4.86
CA GLN A 117 -1.36 -6.88 -4.56
C GLN A 117 -0.72 -5.95 -5.60
N TYR A 118 0.15 -5.06 -5.13
CA TYR A 118 1.00 -4.21 -5.94
C TYR A 118 2.45 -4.38 -5.51
N GLU A 119 3.36 -4.39 -6.46
CA GLU A 119 4.80 -4.30 -6.19
C GLU A 119 5.31 -2.92 -6.58
N VAL A 120 6.11 -2.33 -5.69
CA VAL A 120 6.77 -1.05 -5.94
C VAL A 120 8.20 -1.09 -5.39
N ASN A 121 9.08 -0.34 -6.03
CA ASN A 121 10.42 -0.07 -5.54
C ASN A 121 10.78 1.40 -5.81
N ARG A 122 12.02 1.78 -5.54
CA ARG A 122 12.47 3.16 -5.74
C ARG A 122 12.48 3.64 -7.19
N PHE A 123 12.44 2.71 -8.15
CA PHE A 123 12.43 2.99 -9.59
C PHE A 123 11.01 3.02 -10.17
N THR A 124 9.98 2.67 -9.41
CA THR A 124 8.58 2.71 -9.86
C THR A 124 8.12 4.16 -10.00
N ARG A 125 8.05 4.64 -11.26
CA ARG A 125 7.65 6.02 -11.62
C ARG A 125 6.22 6.13 -12.17
N THR A 126 5.62 5.00 -12.53
CA THR A 126 4.25 4.90 -13.07
C THR A 126 3.32 4.29 -12.02
N GLY A 127 2.00 4.33 -12.26
CA GLY A 127 1.05 3.59 -11.42
C GLY A 127 1.52 2.13 -11.25
N ALA A 128 1.45 1.63 -10.01
CA ALA A 128 1.90 0.27 -9.72
C ALA A 128 0.98 -0.72 -10.44
N ILE A 129 1.58 -1.73 -11.08
CA ILE A 129 0.81 -2.75 -11.79
C ILE A 129 0.26 -3.70 -10.73
N ALA A 130 -1.06 -3.91 -10.74
CA ALA A 130 -1.69 -4.92 -9.89
C ALA A 130 -1.28 -6.30 -10.39
N LEU A 131 -0.69 -7.12 -9.51
CA LEU A 131 -0.10 -8.41 -9.92
C LEU A 131 -1.13 -9.53 -10.06
N ALA A 132 -2.22 -9.47 -9.29
CA ALA A 132 -3.42 -10.28 -9.48
C ALA A 132 -4.47 -9.89 -8.44
N THR A 133 -5.74 -10.03 -8.81
CA THR A 133 -6.85 -10.16 -7.86
C THR A 133 -7.04 -11.64 -7.60
N ILE A 134 -6.78 -12.10 -6.37
CA ILE A 134 -7.02 -13.49 -6.00
C ILE A 134 -8.32 -13.52 -5.19
N SER A 135 -9.39 -14.08 -5.77
CA SER A 135 -10.57 -14.51 -5.02
C SER A 135 -10.25 -15.83 -4.35
N LYS A 136 -10.62 -15.96 -3.07
CA LYS A 136 -10.73 -17.27 -2.44
C LYS A 136 -11.95 -18.00 -2.98
#